data_AF-A0A534JQ80-F1
#
_entry.id   AF-A0A534JQ80-F1
#
_cell.length_a   1.000
_cell.length_b   1.000
_cell.length_c   1.000
_cell.angle_alpha   90.00
_cell.angle_beta   90.00
_cell.angle_gamma   90.00
#
_symmetry.space_group_name_H-M   'P 1'
#
loop_
_entity.id
_entity.type
_entity.pdbx_description
1 polymer ?
#
loop_
_entity_poly.entity_id
_entity_poly.type
_entity_poly.pdbx_seq_one_letter_code
_entity_poly.pdbx_strand_id
1 'polypeptide(L)'
;MALGSDPRAVALRVHLLFVFAGAVALGVGSVVLLIAAGVWLGAGGAGALVIRLPALVIHFVAWMLLLASLKALSLSPNKDDERLMVQMMIAWVLSVVAAFVGIWSLPWVLGGGICSGIVCSLSIVFFLPAPYLPFVPSVFAPVVACHAAFFLLESRRHEPVASGRLRNGAIVLLVIAAVSIAVQAAHWFYGPAYLLAGLTAIGYLWIAAGLYRPLRTSRDFTESLPEASRPEGL
;
A
#
# COMPACT_ATOMS: atom_id res chain seq x y z
N MET A 1 -5.19 1.78 -42.62
CA MET A 1 -5.38 2.29 -41.26
C MET A 1 -5.06 1.14 -40.31
N ALA A 2 -3.90 1.21 -39.65
CA ALA A 2 -3.40 0.13 -38.81
C ALA A 2 -4.23 0.04 -37.50
N LEU A 3 -4.66 -1.18 -37.17
CA LEU A 3 -5.38 -1.55 -35.96
C LEU A 3 -4.45 -1.41 -34.74
N GLY A 4 -4.32 -0.19 -34.22
CA GLY A 4 -3.67 0.08 -32.94
C GLY A 4 -4.59 -0.33 -31.79
N SER A 5 -4.05 -1.04 -30.80
CA SER A 5 -4.74 -1.39 -29.55
C SER A 5 -5.47 -0.16 -28.98
N ASP A 6 -6.76 -0.30 -28.65
CA ASP A 6 -7.56 0.78 -28.06
C ASP A 6 -6.80 1.40 -26.86
N PRO A 7 -6.38 2.67 -26.92
CA PRO A 7 -5.65 3.35 -25.84
C PRO A 7 -6.37 3.24 -24.49
N ARG A 8 -7.70 3.09 -24.51
CA ARG A 8 -8.54 2.90 -23.32
C ARG A 8 -8.27 1.58 -22.63
N ALA A 9 -8.22 0.50 -23.41
CA ALA A 9 -7.92 -0.83 -22.90
C ALA A 9 -6.51 -0.89 -22.32
N VAL A 10 -5.56 -0.16 -22.93
CA VAL A 10 -4.17 -0.07 -22.43
C VAL A 10 -4.12 0.67 -21.09
N ALA A 11 -4.73 1.86 -20.98
CA ALA A 11 -4.73 2.63 -19.73
C ALA A 11 -5.36 1.84 -18.56
N LEU A 12 -6.48 1.17 -18.81
CA LEU A 12 -7.15 0.34 -17.81
C LEU A 12 -6.30 -0.85 -17.35
N ARG A 13 -5.61 -1.51 -18.27
CA ARG A 13 -4.68 -2.62 -17.96
C ARG A 13 -3.50 -2.15 -17.13
N VAL A 14 -2.90 -1.02 -17.52
CA VAL A 14 -1.78 -0.42 -16.79
C VAL A 14 -2.21 -0.04 -15.37
N HIS A 15 -3.40 0.53 -15.21
CA HIS A 15 -3.99 0.77 -13.90
C HIS A 15 -4.09 -0.54 -13.09
N LEU A 16 -4.73 -1.57 -13.66
CA LEU A 16 -4.94 -2.85 -12.96
C LEU A 16 -3.62 -3.53 -12.56
N LEU A 17 -2.61 -3.49 -13.44
CA LEU A 17 -1.27 -4.00 -13.18
C LEU A 17 -0.63 -3.28 -11.98
N PHE A 18 -0.72 -1.95 -11.95
CA PHE A 18 -0.14 -1.15 -10.87
C PHE A 18 -0.90 -1.33 -9.54
N VAL A 19 -2.24 -1.44 -9.57
CA VAL A 19 -3.02 -1.75 -8.35
C VAL A 19 -2.64 -3.14 -7.83
N PHE A 20 -2.55 -4.14 -8.70
CA PHE A 20 -2.14 -5.50 -8.30
C PHE A 20 -0.72 -5.52 -7.73
N ALA A 21 0.24 -4.91 -8.43
CA ALA A 21 1.62 -4.85 -7.97
C ALA A 21 1.75 -4.07 -6.64
N GLY A 22 0.99 -2.98 -6.49
CA GLY A 22 0.88 -2.24 -5.23
C GLY A 22 0.32 -3.09 -4.10
N ALA A 23 -0.78 -3.83 -4.32
CA ALA A 23 -1.34 -4.73 -3.32
C ALA A 23 -0.36 -5.85 -2.91
N VAL A 24 0.34 -6.45 -3.88
CA VAL A 24 1.37 -7.46 -3.61
C VAL A 24 2.52 -6.86 -2.79
N ALA A 25 3.05 -5.71 -3.21
CA ALA A 25 4.14 -5.05 -2.51
C ALA A 25 3.74 -4.65 -1.09
N LEU A 26 2.54 -4.10 -0.87
CA LEU A 26 2.01 -3.85 0.48
C LEU A 26 1.95 -5.15 1.29
N GLY A 27 1.44 -6.24 0.72
CA GLY A 27 1.38 -7.54 1.39
C GLY A 27 2.77 -8.07 1.78
N VAL A 28 3.74 -8.02 0.86
CA VAL A 28 5.13 -8.44 1.11
C VAL A 28 5.77 -7.56 2.19
N GLY A 29 5.61 -6.25 2.11
CA GLY A 29 6.11 -5.32 3.12
C GLY A 29 5.56 -5.64 4.50
N SER A 30 4.26 -5.96 4.60
CA SER A 30 3.63 -6.38 5.85
C SER A 30 4.16 -7.72 6.36
N VAL A 31 4.41 -8.70 5.50
CA VAL A 31 5.05 -9.97 5.92
C VAL A 31 6.44 -9.70 6.51
N VAL A 32 7.22 -8.80 5.92
CA VAL A 32 8.53 -8.40 6.47
C VAL A 32 8.37 -7.78 7.87
N LEU A 33 7.31 -6.98 8.11
CA LEU A 33 7.01 -6.47 9.46
C LEU A 33 6.59 -7.58 10.43
N LEU A 34 5.91 -8.63 9.96
CA LEU A 34 5.57 -9.79 10.79
C LEU A 34 6.83 -10.56 11.21
N ILE A 35 7.79 -10.74 10.29
CA ILE A 35 9.11 -11.31 10.60
C ILE A 35 9.84 -10.43 11.62
N ALA A 36 9.80 -9.10 11.44
CA ALA A 36 10.39 -8.16 12.38
C ALA A 36 9.77 -8.27 13.79
N ALA A 37 8.46 -8.54 13.89
CA ALA A 37 7.79 -8.80 15.16
C ALA A 37 8.32 -10.09 15.83
N GLY A 38 8.51 -11.16 15.05
CA GLY A 38 9.13 -12.40 15.54
C GLY A 38 10.57 -12.20 16.03
N VAL A 39 11.37 -11.45 15.28
CA VAL A 39 12.76 -11.11 15.68
C VAL A 39 12.78 -10.19 16.90
N TRP A 40 11.80 -9.29 17.05
CA TRP A 40 11.70 -8.46 18.25
C TRP A 40 11.49 -9.31 19.52
N LEU A 41 10.70 -10.38 19.44
CA LEU A 41 10.47 -11.31 20.55
C LEU A 41 11.72 -12.13 20.94
N GLY A 42 12.60 -12.45 19.98
CA GLY A 42 13.78 -13.29 20.21
C GLY A 42 15.12 -12.56 20.39
N ALA A 43 15.31 -11.42 19.72
CA ALA A 43 16.58 -10.68 19.63
C ALA A 43 16.47 -9.20 20.03
N GLY A 44 15.29 -8.75 20.49
CA GLY A 44 15.05 -7.39 20.96
C GLY A 44 14.95 -6.32 19.86
N GLY A 45 14.91 -5.06 20.28
CA GLY A 45 14.62 -3.91 19.42
C GLY A 45 15.60 -3.64 18.28
N ALA A 46 16.90 -3.90 18.50
CA ALA A 46 17.97 -3.62 17.54
C ALA A 46 17.99 -4.61 16.37
N GLY A 47 17.80 -5.91 16.62
CA GLY A 47 17.70 -6.93 15.57
C GLY A 47 16.47 -6.73 14.68
N ALA A 48 15.35 -6.31 15.27
CA ALA A 48 14.15 -5.97 14.53
C ALA A 48 14.31 -4.73 13.63
N LEU A 49 15.26 -3.82 13.94
CA LEU A 49 15.49 -2.56 13.22
C LEU A 49 16.02 -2.78 11.79
N VAL A 50 16.92 -3.75 11.61
CA VAL A 50 17.50 -4.12 10.31
C VAL A 50 16.43 -4.58 9.31
N ILE A 51 15.37 -5.22 9.81
CA ILE A 51 14.28 -5.77 9.00
C ILE A 51 13.23 -4.69 8.65
N ARG A 52 13.16 -3.59 9.42
CA ARG A 52 12.18 -2.50 9.21
C ARG A 52 12.47 -1.63 7.99
N LEU A 53 13.74 -1.34 7.72
CA LEU A 53 14.12 -0.48 6.60
C LEU A 53 13.68 -1.06 5.24
N PRO A 54 13.93 -2.36 4.94
CA PRO A 54 13.37 -2.99 3.75
C PRO A 54 11.84 -2.92 3.71
N ALA A 55 11.15 -3.17 4.82
CA ALA A 55 9.69 -3.08 4.87
C ALA A 55 9.19 -1.67 4.51
N LEU A 56 9.81 -0.62 5.05
CA LEU A 56 9.46 0.77 4.75
C LEU A 56 9.64 1.08 3.27
N VAL A 57 10.76 0.68 2.69
CA VAL A 57 11.04 0.87 1.25
C VAL A 57 10.00 0.15 0.40
N ILE A 58 9.67 -1.11 0.73
CA ILE A 58 8.66 -1.89 0.00
C ILE A 58 7.29 -1.22 0.08
N HIS A 59 6.86 -0.75 1.25
CA HIS A 59 5.59 -0.01 1.39
C HIS A 59 5.60 1.29 0.60
N PHE A 60 6.70 2.05 0.62
CA PHE A 60 6.83 3.28 -0.15
C PHE A 60 6.73 3.01 -1.66
N VAL A 61 7.43 1.98 -2.17
CA VAL A 61 7.30 1.55 -3.57
C VAL A 61 5.85 1.18 -3.89
N ALA A 62 5.20 0.42 -3.01
CA ALA A 62 3.80 0.04 -3.19
C ALA A 62 2.87 1.25 -3.27
N TRP A 63 3.14 2.26 -2.45
CA TRP A 63 2.39 3.51 -2.41
C TRP A 63 2.53 4.32 -3.69
N MET A 64 3.73 4.34 -4.27
CA MET A 64 4.00 4.95 -5.57
C MET A 64 3.35 4.16 -6.71
N LEU A 65 3.25 2.83 -6.61
CA LEU A 65 2.52 2.01 -7.57
C LEU A 65 1.02 2.34 -7.54
N LEU A 66 0.42 2.56 -6.36
CA LEU A 66 -0.97 3.03 -6.27
C LEU A 66 -1.14 4.43 -6.88
N LEU A 67 -0.18 5.33 -6.73
CA LEU A 67 -0.21 6.63 -7.42
C LEU A 67 -0.10 6.48 -8.95
N ALA A 68 0.81 5.62 -9.42
CA ALA A 68 0.98 5.33 -10.83
C ALA A 68 -0.29 4.73 -11.44
N SER A 69 -1.02 3.91 -10.69
CA SER A 69 -2.31 3.39 -11.12
C SER A 69 -3.35 4.50 -11.27
N LEU A 70 -3.41 5.48 -10.37
CA LEU A 70 -4.31 6.63 -10.49
C LEU A 70 -3.98 7.50 -11.70
N LYS A 71 -2.67 7.70 -11.97
CA LYS A 71 -2.24 8.39 -13.19
C LYS A 71 -2.71 7.64 -14.44
N ALA A 72 -2.56 6.32 -14.48
CA ALA A 72 -3.07 5.51 -15.59
C ALA A 72 -4.60 5.62 -15.72
N LEU A 73 -5.32 5.64 -14.60
CA LEU A 73 -6.78 5.77 -14.58
C LEU A 73 -7.27 7.15 -15.04
N SER A 74 -6.53 8.21 -14.74
CA SER A 74 -6.85 9.59 -15.17
C SER A 74 -6.83 9.77 -16.69
N LEU A 75 -6.18 8.85 -17.41
CA LEU A 75 -6.15 8.82 -18.87
C LEU A 75 -7.36 8.07 -19.47
N SER A 76 -8.22 7.48 -18.63
CA SER A 76 -9.46 6.85 -19.09
C SER A 76 -10.44 7.92 -19.58
N PRO A 77 -11.01 7.80 -20.79
CA PRO A 77 -12.04 8.71 -21.28
C PRO A 77 -13.45 8.40 -20.71
N ASN A 78 -13.57 7.41 -19.83
CA ASN A 78 -14.83 7.08 -19.18
C ASN A 78 -15.08 8.01 -17.97
N LYS A 79 -16.21 8.73 -17.98
CA LYS A 79 -16.59 9.66 -16.90
C LYS A 79 -16.80 8.97 -15.55
N ASP A 80 -17.22 7.70 -15.55
CA ASP A 80 -17.38 6.94 -14.31
C ASP A 80 -16.02 6.59 -13.68
N ASP A 81 -15.01 6.33 -14.52
CA ASP A 81 -13.63 6.13 -14.07
C ASP A 81 -13.02 7.41 -13.53
N GLU A 82 -13.34 8.57 -14.13
CA GLU A 82 -12.89 9.88 -13.66
C GLU A 82 -13.40 10.17 -12.23
N ARG A 83 -14.70 9.96 -11.99
CA ARG A 83 -15.30 10.17 -10.66
C ARG A 83 -14.68 9.25 -9.62
N LEU A 84 -14.45 7.99 -9.98
CA LEU A 84 -13.85 7.01 -9.09
C LEU A 84 -12.37 7.33 -8.82
N MET A 85 -11.63 7.75 -9.85
CA MET A 85 -10.24 8.19 -9.76
C MET A 85 -10.09 9.34 -8.77
N VAL A 86 -10.98 10.34 -8.80
CA VAL A 86 -10.96 11.46 -7.83
C VAL A 86 -11.14 10.94 -6.41
N GLN A 87 -12.09 10.02 -6.17
CA GLN A 87 -12.30 9.44 -4.84
C GLN A 87 -11.09 8.63 -4.36
N MET A 88 -10.47 7.85 -5.24
CA MET A 88 -9.28 7.06 -4.92
C MET A 88 -8.03 7.95 -4.73
N MET A 89 -7.94 9.06 -5.47
CA MET A 89 -6.92 10.09 -5.27
C MET A 89 -7.07 10.76 -3.91
N ILE A 90 -8.29 11.09 -3.48
CA ILE A 90 -8.54 11.61 -2.12
C ILE A 90 -8.06 10.60 -1.08
N ALA A 91 -8.40 9.31 -1.21
CA ALA A 91 -7.92 8.28 -0.29
C ALA A 91 -6.38 8.20 -0.26
N TRP A 92 -5.73 8.30 -1.43
CA TRP A 92 -4.27 8.33 -1.52
C TRP A 92 -3.67 9.59 -0.86
N VAL A 93 -4.20 10.79 -1.13
CA VAL A 93 -3.74 12.04 -0.52
C VAL A 93 -3.94 12.02 1.00
N LEU A 94 -5.10 11.56 1.47
CA LEU A 94 -5.37 11.40 2.91
C LEU A 94 -4.40 10.42 3.56
N SER A 95 -4.01 9.36 2.85
CA SER A 95 -2.98 8.45 3.35
C SER A 95 -1.63 9.16 3.51
N VAL A 96 -1.28 10.10 2.61
CA VAL A 96 -0.04 10.89 2.68
C VAL A 96 -0.07 11.83 3.89
N VAL A 97 -1.17 12.55 4.05
CA VAL A 97 -1.38 13.42 5.22
C VAL A 97 -1.31 12.60 6.51
N ALA A 98 -1.97 11.44 6.55
CA ALA A 98 -1.92 10.52 7.68
C ALA A 98 -0.50 10.06 8.01
N ALA A 99 0.32 9.76 7.00
CA ALA A 99 1.71 9.37 7.22
C ALA A 99 2.54 10.52 7.81
N PHE A 100 2.37 11.76 7.31
CA PHE A 100 3.03 12.93 7.89
C PHE A 100 2.60 13.18 9.33
N VAL A 101 1.30 13.10 9.62
CA VAL A 101 0.78 13.20 11.00
C VAL A 101 1.36 12.10 11.88
N GLY A 102 1.42 10.86 11.39
CA GLY A 102 2.02 9.72 12.07
C GLY A 102 3.48 9.99 12.43
N ILE A 103 4.30 10.40 11.47
CA ILE A 103 5.72 10.76 11.66
C ILE A 103 5.86 11.91 12.67
N TRP A 104 5.05 12.97 12.53
CA TRP A 104 5.08 14.13 13.42
C TRP A 104 4.68 13.78 14.86
N SER A 105 3.83 12.75 15.05
CA SER A 105 3.40 12.29 16.37
C SER A 105 4.40 11.37 17.08
N LEU A 106 5.39 10.81 16.37
CA LEU A 106 6.40 9.89 16.93
C LEU A 106 7.13 10.43 18.19
N PRO A 107 7.55 11.71 18.26
CA PRO A 107 8.23 12.24 19.45
C PRO A 107 7.34 12.24 20.69
N TRP A 108 6.04 12.48 20.52
CA TRP A 108 5.05 12.50 21.60
C TRP A 108 4.72 11.08 22.09
N VAL A 109 4.69 10.14 21.15
CA VAL A 109 4.38 8.72 21.37
C VAL A 109 5.50 7.99 22.13
N LEU A 110 6.75 8.43 21.99
CA LEU A 110 7.93 7.71 22.49
C LEU A 110 8.54 8.28 23.78
N GLY A 111 7.97 9.35 24.32
CA GLY A 111 8.44 9.99 25.54
C GLY A 111 9.81 10.69 25.38
N GLY A 112 10.01 11.78 26.13
CA GLY A 112 11.19 12.66 26.04
C GLY A 112 12.56 12.07 26.42
N GLY A 113 12.71 10.74 26.49
CA GLY A 113 13.96 10.07 26.87
C GLY A 113 14.72 9.40 25.72
N ILE A 114 14.03 8.83 24.73
CA ILE A 114 14.68 8.09 23.63
C ILE A 114 14.99 9.01 22.44
N CYS A 115 14.19 10.06 22.26
CA CYS A 115 14.31 11.02 21.16
C CYS A 115 15.14 12.29 21.50
N SER A 116 15.58 12.49 22.75
CA SER A 116 16.02 13.81 23.24
C SER A 116 17.47 14.21 22.94
N GLY A 117 18.34 13.33 22.44
CA GLY A 117 19.75 13.71 22.25
C GLY A 117 20.12 14.10 20.82
N ILE A 118 19.86 13.20 19.87
CA ILE A 118 20.56 13.19 18.57
C ILE A 118 19.59 12.95 17.39
N VAL A 119 18.48 12.23 17.61
CA VAL A 119 17.59 11.72 16.54
C VAL A 119 16.59 12.77 16.04
N CYS A 120 15.98 13.56 16.94
CA CYS A 120 15.02 14.61 16.53
C CYS A 120 15.72 15.83 15.91
N SER A 121 16.92 16.19 16.37
CA SER A 121 17.66 17.38 15.92
C SER A 121 18.17 17.26 14.48
N LEU A 122 18.60 16.07 14.06
CA LEU A 122 19.07 15.81 12.69
C LEU A 122 17.92 15.59 11.69
N SER A 123 16.79 15.07 12.16
CA SER A 123 15.59 14.83 11.33
C SER A 123 14.91 16.13 10.87
N ILE A 124 15.01 17.19 11.68
CA ILE A 124 14.44 18.51 11.37
C ILE A 124 15.31 19.29 10.36
N VAL A 125 16.63 19.04 10.33
CA VAL A 125 17.58 19.85 9.53
C VAL A 125 17.92 19.21 8.18
N PHE A 126 17.90 17.89 8.04
CA PHE A 126 18.52 17.23 6.88
C PHE A 126 17.62 16.39 5.95
N PHE A 127 16.32 16.20 6.22
CA PHE A 127 15.45 15.32 5.39
C PHE A 127 16.05 13.91 5.13
N LEU A 128 17.06 13.49 5.90
CA LEU A 128 17.67 12.18 5.79
C LEU A 128 16.90 11.20 6.69
N PRO A 129 16.65 9.96 6.24
CA PRO A 129 16.15 8.91 7.10
C PRO A 129 17.28 8.58 8.08
N ALA A 130 17.25 9.20 9.26
CA ALA A 130 18.17 8.84 10.32
C ALA A 130 17.99 7.34 10.61
N PRO A 131 19.06 6.52 10.66
CA PRO A 131 18.99 5.07 10.89
C PRO A 131 18.40 4.68 12.26
N TYR A 132 17.99 5.66 13.05
CA TYR A 132 17.47 5.54 14.40
C TYR A 132 16.03 6.03 14.54
N LEU A 133 15.31 6.33 13.45
CA LEU A 133 13.89 6.68 13.57
C LEU A 133 13.14 5.47 14.15
N PRO A 134 12.53 5.62 15.34
CA PRO A 134 11.68 4.59 15.91
C PRO A 134 10.42 4.47 15.06
N PHE A 135 10.45 3.60 14.05
CA PHE A 135 9.28 3.26 13.25
C PHE A 135 8.27 2.54 14.13
N VAL A 136 7.20 3.23 14.55
CA VAL A 136 6.09 2.65 15.30
C VAL A 136 4.98 2.32 14.31
N PRO A 137 4.81 1.07 13.87
CA PRO A 137 3.91 0.77 12.76
C PRO A 137 2.46 1.18 13.01
N SER A 138 2.04 1.21 14.28
CA SER A 138 0.70 1.61 14.65
C SER A 138 0.39 3.07 14.30
N VAL A 139 1.35 4.01 14.34
CA VAL A 139 1.08 5.42 13.95
C VAL A 139 0.69 5.58 12.49
N PHE A 140 0.91 4.54 11.69
CA PHE A 140 0.50 4.46 10.29
C PHE A 140 -0.84 3.72 10.09
N ALA A 141 -1.56 3.34 11.16
CA ALA A 141 -2.89 2.75 11.07
C ALA A 141 -3.89 3.60 10.26
N PRO A 142 -3.89 4.95 10.36
CA PRO A 142 -4.74 5.77 9.50
C PRO A 142 -4.37 5.67 8.00
N VAL A 143 -3.09 5.43 7.67
CA VAL A 143 -2.65 5.13 6.30
C VAL A 143 -3.26 3.82 5.80
N VAL A 144 -3.25 2.78 6.64
CA VAL A 144 -3.87 1.47 6.32
C VAL A 144 -5.38 1.61 6.11
N ALA A 145 -6.07 2.42 6.92
CA ALA A 145 -7.49 2.70 6.72
C ALA A 145 -7.76 3.39 5.37
N CYS A 146 -6.87 4.31 4.95
CA CYS A 146 -6.95 4.96 3.65
C CYS A 146 -6.68 3.99 2.49
N HIS A 147 -5.74 3.05 2.63
CA HIS A 147 -5.56 1.97 1.66
C HIS A 147 -6.82 1.10 1.56
N ALA A 148 -7.45 0.77 2.69
CA ALA A 148 -8.70 0.03 2.69
C ALA A 148 -9.81 0.79 1.93
N ALA A 149 -9.94 2.10 2.15
CA ALA A 149 -10.87 2.94 1.41
C ALA A 149 -10.57 2.92 -0.11
N PHE A 150 -9.29 3.02 -0.50
CA PHE A 150 -8.86 2.89 -1.89
C PHE A 150 -9.32 1.55 -2.50
N PHE A 151 -9.09 0.43 -1.82
CA PHE A 151 -9.46 -0.89 -2.34
C PHE A 151 -10.98 -1.16 -2.29
N LEU A 152 -11.72 -0.53 -1.38
CA LEU A 152 -13.19 -0.53 -1.40
C LEU A 152 -13.72 0.20 -2.64
N LEU A 153 -13.11 1.33 -2.99
CA LEU A 153 -13.47 2.06 -4.21
C LEU A 153 -13.12 1.23 -5.45
N GLU A 154 -11.92 0.67 -5.50
CA GLU A 154 -11.47 -0.19 -6.60
C GLU A 154 -12.41 -1.39 -6.80
N SER A 155 -12.94 -1.97 -5.71
CA SER A 155 -13.85 -3.12 -5.78
C SER A 155 -15.12 -2.88 -6.62
N ARG A 156 -15.51 -1.63 -6.83
CA ARG A 156 -16.72 -1.26 -7.59
C ARG A 156 -16.57 -1.50 -9.10
N ARG A 157 -15.36 -1.73 -9.58
CA ARG A 157 -15.04 -1.88 -11.01
C ARG A 157 -14.95 -3.33 -11.46
N HIS A 158 -14.99 -4.26 -10.52
CA HIS A 158 -14.70 -5.67 -10.76
C HIS A 158 -15.98 -6.50 -10.71
N GLU A 159 -15.93 -7.67 -11.34
CA GLU A 159 -17.00 -8.65 -11.26
C GLU A 159 -17.27 -9.10 -9.80
N PRO A 160 -18.46 -9.63 -9.47
CA PRO A 160 -18.87 -9.87 -8.08
C PRO A 160 -17.89 -10.67 -7.23
N VAL A 161 -17.20 -11.66 -7.81
CA VAL A 161 -16.23 -12.50 -7.10
C VAL A 161 -14.98 -11.71 -6.74
N ALA A 162 -14.39 -10.97 -7.68
CA ALA A 162 -13.23 -10.13 -7.44
C ALA A 162 -13.60 -8.97 -6.50
N SER A 163 -14.74 -8.31 -6.75
CA SER A 163 -15.28 -7.27 -5.88
C SER A 163 -15.44 -7.75 -4.42
N GLY A 164 -16.01 -8.94 -4.22
CA GLY A 164 -16.14 -9.54 -2.89
C GLY A 164 -14.79 -9.77 -2.20
N ARG A 165 -13.77 -10.25 -2.93
CA ARG A 165 -12.42 -10.42 -2.39
C ARG A 165 -11.78 -9.09 -2.00
N LEU A 166 -11.89 -8.06 -2.83
CA LEU A 166 -11.35 -6.73 -2.52
C LEU A 166 -12.04 -6.13 -1.29
N ARG A 167 -13.37 -6.23 -1.21
CA ARG A 167 -14.15 -5.74 -0.06
C ARG A 167 -13.76 -6.47 1.22
N ASN A 168 -13.66 -7.79 1.19
CA ASN A 168 -13.27 -8.57 2.37
C ASN A 168 -11.85 -8.23 2.82
N GLY A 169 -10.90 -8.14 1.89
CA GLY A 169 -9.53 -7.72 2.21
C GLY A 169 -9.48 -6.30 2.80
N ALA A 170 -10.24 -5.36 2.24
CA ALA A 170 -10.33 -4.01 2.79
C ALA A 170 -11.00 -3.95 4.16
N ILE A 171 -12.02 -4.77 4.44
CA ILE A 171 -12.63 -4.88 5.77
C ILE A 171 -11.60 -5.41 6.78
N VAL A 172 -10.81 -6.42 6.42
CA VAL A 172 -9.71 -6.91 7.27
C VAL A 172 -8.73 -5.79 7.58
N LEU A 173 -8.32 -5.00 6.58
CA LEU A 173 -7.44 -3.84 6.79
C LEU A 173 -8.06 -2.79 7.72
N LEU A 174 -9.35 -2.48 7.57
CA LEU A 174 -10.07 -1.54 8.45
C LEU A 174 -10.13 -2.04 9.90
N VAL A 175 -10.42 -3.31 10.12
CA VAL A 175 -10.45 -3.91 11.46
C VAL A 175 -9.08 -3.82 12.11
N ILE A 176 -8.02 -4.20 11.38
CA ILE A 176 -6.64 -4.13 11.91
C ILE A 176 -6.25 -2.67 12.19
N ALA A 177 -6.61 -1.73 11.31
CA ALA A 177 -6.36 -0.30 11.52
C ALA A 177 -7.08 0.22 12.77
N ALA A 178 -8.36 -0.12 12.95
CA ALA A 178 -9.15 0.29 14.11
C ALA A 178 -8.58 -0.28 15.42
N VAL A 179 -8.21 -1.56 15.44
CA VAL A 179 -7.53 -2.19 16.59
C VAL A 179 -6.19 -1.50 16.87
N SER A 180 -5.42 -1.19 15.82
CA SER A 180 -4.14 -0.50 15.96
C SER A 180 -4.31 0.92 16.51
N ILE A 181 -5.38 1.64 16.14
CA ILE A 181 -5.71 2.96 16.71
C ILE A 181 -6.09 2.83 18.19
N ALA A 182 -6.90 1.84 18.55
CA ALA A 182 -7.26 1.59 19.94
C ALA A 182 -6.03 1.25 20.81
N VAL A 183 -5.12 0.43 20.30
CA VAL A 183 -3.85 0.08 20.96
C VAL A 183 -2.96 1.32 21.16
N GLN A 184 -2.95 2.25 20.20
CA GLN A 184 -2.24 3.53 20.36
C GLN A 184 -2.86 4.44 21.41
N ALA A 185 -4.19 4.52 21.45
CA ALA A 185 -4.90 5.28 22.47
C ALA A 185 -4.60 4.75 23.88
N ALA A 186 -4.30 3.44 23.99
CA ALA A 186 -3.85 2.81 25.23
C ALA A 186 -2.32 2.95 25.51
N HIS A 187 -1.59 3.70 24.67
CA HIS A 187 -0.14 3.91 24.75
C HIS A 187 0.72 2.62 24.63
N TRP A 188 0.24 1.59 23.95
CA TRP A 188 0.93 0.30 23.82
C TRP A 188 1.78 0.21 22.54
N PHE A 189 2.86 1.00 22.48
CA PHE A 189 3.71 1.18 21.29
C PHE A 189 4.82 0.11 21.08
N TYR A 190 4.66 -1.08 21.65
CA TYR A 190 5.69 -2.13 21.69
C TYR A 190 5.43 -3.26 20.67
N GLY A 191 6.06 -4.44 20.83
CA GLY A 191 5.92 -5.62 19.94
C GLY A 191 4.53 -5.87 19.30
N PRO A 192 3.40 -5.73 20.02
CA PRO A 192 2.05 -5.84 19.44
C PRO A 192 1.77 -4.92 18.25
N ALA A 193 2.36 -3.71 18.20
CA ALA A 193 2.20 -2.79 17.08
C ALA A 193 2.82 -3.36 15.78
N TYR A 194 3.94 -4.08 15.89
CA TYR A 194 4.58 -4.75 14.75
C TYR A 194 3.79 -5.98 14.30
N LEU A 195 3.26 -6.74 15.26
CA LEU A 195 2.37 -7.86 14.95
C LEU A 195 1.14 -7.37 14.19
N LEU A 196 0.45 -6.34 14.68
CA LEU A 196 -0.75 -5.78 14.04
C LEU A 196 -0.44 -5.22 12.65
N ALA A 197 0.64 -4.47 12.49
CA ALA A 197 1.04 -4.00 11.18
C ALA A 197 1.42 -5.16 10.23
N GLY A 198 2.07 -6.21 10.74
CA GLY A 198 2.37 -7.40 9.95
C GLY A 198 1.11 -8.15 9.50
N LEU A 199 0.09 -8.23 10.35
CA LEU A 199 -1.18 -8.89 10.05
C LEU A 199 -1.95 -8.20 8.91
N THR A 200 -1.65 -6.94 8.57
CA THR A 200 -2.23 -6.29 7.38
C THR A 200 -1.90 -7.03 6.08
N ALA A 201 -0.85 -7.86 6.07
CA ALA A 201 -0.52 -8.77 4.96
C ALA A 201 -1.72 -9.61 4.53
N ILE A 202 -2.55 -10.07 5.47
CA ILE A 202 -3.73 -10.89 5.19
C ILE A 202 -4.70 -10.14 4.27
N GLY A 203 -5.00 -8.87 4.61
CA GLY A 203 -5.90 -8.04 3.81
C GLY A 203 -5.34 -7.77 2.41
N TYR A 204 -4.07 -7.38 2.31
CA TYR A 204 -3.42 -7.08 1.04
C TYR A 204 -3.29 -8.31 0.12
N LEU A 205 -2.96 -9.48 0.67
CA LEU A 205 -2.90 -10.73 -0.11
C LEU A 205 -4.29 -11.17 -0.59
N TRP A 206 -5.33 -10.94 0.21
CA TRP A 206 -6.71 -11.20 -0.21
C TRP A 206 -7.13 -10.31 -1.39
N ILE A 207 -6.76 -9.02 -1.33
CA ILE A 207 -6.96 -8.06 -2.43
C ILE A 207 -6.20 -8.50 -3.67
N ALA A 208 -4.91 -8.83 -3.55
CA ALA A 208 -4.09 -9.30 -4.66
C ALA A 208 -4.69 -10.58 -5.32
N ALA A 209 -5.16 -11.52 -4.50
CA ALA A 209 -5.85 -12.72 -4.99
C ALA A 209 -7.19 -12.41 -5.68
N GLY A 210 -7.86 -11.32 -5.33
CA GLY A 210 -9.05 -10.82 -6.03
C GLY A 210 -8.72 -10.22 -7.40
N LEU A 211 -7.61 -9.50 -7.51
CA LEU A 211 -7.16 -8.84 -8.73
C LEU A 211 -6.45 -9.79 -9.72
N TYR A 212 -5.99 -10.95 -9.26
CA TYR A 212 -5.21 -11.89 -10.09
C TYR A 212 -5.96 -12.36 -11.34
N ARG A 213 -7.24 -12.75 -11.20
CA ARG A 213 -8.05 -13.20 -12.34
C ARG A 213 -8.35 -12.06 -13.32
N PRO A 214 -8.86 -10.89 -12.90
CA PRO A 214 -8.99 -9.72 -13.77
C PRO A 214 -7.71 -9.39 -14.54
N LEU A 215 -6.56 -9.42 -13.84
CA LEU A 215 -5.26 -9.14 -14.46
C LEU A 215 -4.89 -10.17 -15.52
N ARG A 216 -5.06 -11.47 -15.24
CA ARG A 216 -4.78 -12.55 -16.20
C ARG A 216 -5.66 -12.43 -17.45
N THR A 217 -6.98 -12.27 -17.29
CA THR A 217 -7.91 -12.13 -18.41
C THR A 217 -7.54 -10.94 -19.29
N SER A 218 -7.03 -9.86 -18.68
CA SER A 218 -6.57 -8.67 -19.42
C SER A 218 -5.28 -8.91 -20.23
N ARG A 219 -4.45 -9.89 -19.84
CA ARG A 219 -3.24 -10.31 -20.58
C ARG A 219 -3.60 -11.24 -21.74
N ASP A 220 -4.42 -12.25 -21.50
CA ASP A 220 -4.78 -13.29 -22.49
C ASP A 220 -5.45 -12.69 -23.75
N PHE A 221 -6.21 -11.60 -23.60
CA PHE A 221 -6.81 -10.86 -24.72
C PHE A 221 -5.79 -10.13 -25.64
N THR A 222 -4.52 -10.09 -25.25
CA THR A 222 -3.41 -9.46 -26.01
C THR A 222 -2.69 -10.49 -26.86
N GLU A 223 -2.52 -11.70 -26.33
CA GLU A 223 -1.87 -12.80 -27.04
C GLU A 223 -2.78 -13.38 -28.13
N SER A 224 -4.10 -13.17 -28.02
CA SER A 224 -5.08 -13.54 -29.05
C SER A 224 -5.23 -12.51 -30.19
N LEU A 225 -4.50 -11.39 -30.16
CA LEU A 225 -4.41 -10.51 -31.33
C LEU A 225 -3.56 -11.22 -32.40
N PRO A 226 -4.06 -11.39 -33.64
CA PRO A 226 -3.36 -12.15 -34.66
C PRO A 226 -1.95 -11.61 -34.93
N GLU A 227 -0.99 -12.52 -35.09
CA GLU A 227 0.43 -12.27 -35.42
C GLU A 227 0.64 -11.38 -36.67
N ALA A 228 -0.42 -11.14 -37.46
CA ALA A 228 -0.46 -10.21 -38.58
C ALA A 228 -0.17 -8.73 -38.23
N SER A 229 0.09 -8.41 -36.96
CA SER A 229 0.51 -7.08 -36.49
C SER A 229 1.95 -7.00 -35.97
N ARG A 230 2.71 -8.12 -35.98
CA ARG A 230 4.16 -8.05 -35.80
C ARG A 230 4.76 -7.46 -37.07
N PRO A 231 5.46 -6.31 -37.03
CA PRO A 231 6.27 -5.90 -38.16
C PRO A 231 7.42 -6.89 -38.26
N GLU A 232 7.29 -7.88 -39.14
CA GLU A 232 8.44 -8.59 -39.65
C GLU A 232 9.19 -7.64 -40.59
N GLY A 233 10.45 -7.37 -40.25
CA GLY A 233 11.40 -6.72 -41.15
C GLY A 233 11.47 -5.20 -41.05
N LEU A 234 12.27 -4.72 -40.10
CA LEU A 234 13.27 -3.65 -40.31
C LEU A 234 14.52 -4.00 -39.50
#